data_AF-A0A7S1T586-F1
#
_entry.id   AF-A0A7S1T586-F1
#
_cell.length_a   1.000
_cell.length_b   1.000
_cell.length_c   1.000
_cell.angle_alpha   90.00
_cell.angle_beta   90.00
_cell.angle_gamma   90.00
#
_symmetry.space_group_name_H-M   'P 1'
#
loop_
_entity.id
_entity.type
_entity.pdbx_description
1 polymer ?
#
loop_
_entity_poly.entity_id
_entity_poly.type
_entity_poly.pdbx_seq_one_letter_code
_entity_poly.pdbx_strand_id
1 'polypeptide(L)'
;GKSDQFGRDNKTEMSFAEFVGRVASGDDTLYLTTQAVKAAPDGFPELHAGPVTRLADDFPTVPSLLGGLVPQNINLWMGAAPDGASSGLHHDFHDNLYVLLRGRKRFRLYSPELATRMYTHGCLRIIYPNGRIVYDGDGNIREDGADADDAA
;
A
#
# COMPACT_ATOMS: atom_id res chain seq x y z
N GLY A 1 8.88 -18.78 -11.16
CA GLY A 1 7.63 -18.76 -11.94
C GLY A 1 6.93 -17.46 -11.69
N LYS A 2 6.69 -16.65 -12.75
CA LYS A 2 5.97 -15.37 -12.67
C LYS A 2 4.46 -15.63 -12.78
N SER A 3 3.81 -16.15 -11.75
CA SER A 3 2.41 -16.57 -11.90
C SER A 3 1.45 -16.23 -10.76
N ASP A 4 1.74 -15.27 -9.88
CA ASP A 4 0.76 -14.80 -8.91
C ASP A 4 0.92 -13.29 -8.63
N GLN A 5 0.67 -12.45 -9.64
CA GLN A 5 0.37 -11.04 -9.38
C GLN A 5 -1.12 -10.94 -9.01
N PHE A 6 -1.40 -10.37 -7.84
CA PHE A 6 -2.77 -10.01 -7.43
C PHE A 6 -3.31 -8.93 -8.38
N GLY A 7 -4.52 -9.12 -8.91
CA GLY A 7 -5.11 -8.29 -9.96
C GLY A 7 -4.79 -8.82 -11.36
N ARG A 8 -5.60 -9.77 -11.87
CA ARG A 8 -5.59 -10.19 -13.28
C ARG A 8 -6.34 -9.19 -14.19
N ASP A 9 -6.52 -7.97 -13.73
CA ASP A 9 -7.37 -6.98 -14.37
C ASP A 9 -6.57 -6.09 -15.30
N ASN A 10 -7.18 -5.79 -16.45
CA ASN A 10 -6.61 -4.90 -17.45
C ASN A 10 -6.49 -3.48 -16.86
N LYS A 11 -5.27 -3.03 -16.59
CA LYS A 11 -5.01 -1.63 -16.23
C LYS A 11 -5.45 -0.74 -17.39
N THR A 12 -6.34 0.20 -17.12
CA THR A 12 -6.83 1.17 -18.09
C THR A 12 -6.46 2.56 -17.61
N GLU A 13 -5.85 3.35 -18.50
CA GLU A 13 -5.56 4.75 -18.25
C GLU A 13 -6.79 5.60 -18.61
N MET A 14 -7.18 6.51 -17.72
CA MET A 14 -8.28 7.46 -17.94
C MET A 14 -8.06 8.72 -17.09
N SER A 15 -8.78 9.79 -17.42
CA SER A 15 -8.76 10.98 -16.57
C SER A 15 -9.46 10.73 -15.22
N PHE A 16 -9.02 11.42 -14.17
CA PHE A 16 -9.68 11.31 -12.86
C PHE A 16 -11.15 11.74 -12.90
N ALA A 17 -11.48 12.77 -13.71
CA ALA A 17 -12.86 13.23 -13.88
C ALA A 17 -13.76 12.15 -14.51
N GLU A 18 -13.26 11.46 -15.54
CA GLU A 18 -13.98 10.32 -16.15
C GLU A 18 -14.18 9.19 -15.15
N PHE A 19 -13.13 8.80 -14.42
CA PHE A 19 -13.21 7.77 -13.39
C PHE A 19 -14.29 8.08 -12.35
N VAL A 20 -14.27 9.30 -11.79
CA VAL A 20 -15.28 9.74 -10.80
C VAL A 20 -16.68 9.75 -11.41
N GLY A 21 -16.83 10.23 -12.65
CA GLY A 21 -18.11 10.23 -13.35
C GLY A 21 -18.70 8.83 -13.51
N ARG A 22 -17.87 7.85 -13.93
CA ARG A 22 -18.29 6.45 -14.08
C ARG A 22 -18.67 5.82 -12.75
N VAL A 23 -17.82 5.92 -11.73
CA VAL A 23 -18.12 5.39 -10.38
C VAL A 23 -19.38 6.03 -9.79
N ALA A 24 -19.57 7.34 -9.97
CA ALA A 24 -20.77 8.04 -9.52
C ALA A 24 -22.05 7.62 -10.27
N SER A 25 -21.93 7.18 -11.53
CA SER A 25 -23.04 6.60 -12.29
C SER A 25 -23.36 5.15 -11.95
N GLY A 26 -22.63 4.54 -11.01
CA GLY A 26 -22.86 3.17 -10.55
C GLY A 26 -21.96 2.13 -11.21
N ASP A 27 -20.91 2.54 -11.92
CA ASP A 27 -19.91 1.60 -12.44
C ASP A 27 -19.05 1.05 -11.27
N ASP A 28 -19.26 -0.21 -10.93
CA ASP A 28 -18.57 -0.95 -9.88
C ASP A 28 -17.42 -1.82 -10.40
N THR A 29 -17.11 -1.71 -11.69
CA THR A 29 -16.00 -2.46 -12.32
C THR A 29 -14.65 -1.77 -12.18
N LEU A 30 -14.63 -0.56 -11.62
CA LEU A 30 -13.43 0.28 -11.54
C LEU A 30 -12.89 0.39 -10.12
N TYR A 31 -11.56 0.25 -10.00
CA TYR A 31 -10.82 0.48 -8.77
C TYR A 31 -9.55 1.28 -9.05
N LEU A 32 -9.44 2.45 -8.43
CA LEU A 32 -8.28 3.33 -8.48
C LEU A 32 -7.33 3.01 -7.32
N THR A 33 -6.04 2.92 -7.63
CA THR A 33 -4.92 2.86 -6.68
C THR A 33 -3.78 3.72 -7.20
N THR A 34 -3.15 4.51 -6.34
CA THR A 34 -2.01 5.39 -6.71
C THR A 34 -0.65 4.88 -6.21
N GLN A 35 -0.58 3.62 -5.79
CA GLN A 35 0.62 2.97 -5.23
C GLN A 35 1.84 2.99 -6.16
N ALA A 36 1.62 3.04 -7.47
CA ALA A 36 2.69 3.08 -8.45
C ALA A 36 3.18 4.53 -8.61
N VAL A 37 4.28 4.85 -7.94
CA VAL A 37 4.98 6.14 -8.04
C VAL A 37 6.22 6.01 -8.93
N LYS A 38 6.65 7.14 -9.49
CA LYS A 38 7.90 7.22 -10.26
C LYS A 38 9.09 7.29 -9.31
N ALA A 39 10.28 6.99 -9.80
CA ALA A 39 11.50 7.33 -9.09
C ALA A 39 11.74 8.85 -9.19
N ALA A 40 12.01 9.48 -8.06
CA ALA A 40 12.46 10.86 -7.93
C ALA A 40 13.94 10.98 -8.35
N PRO A 41 14.45 12.21 -8.58
CA PRO A 41 15.82 12.43 -9.07
C PRO A 41 16.93 11.91 -8.14
N ASP A 42 16.65 11.77 -6.85
CA ASP A 42 17.56 11.21 -5.84
C ASP A 42 17.56 9.65 -5.83
N GLY A 43 16.78 9.02 -6.71
CA GLY A 43 16.65 7.58 -6.82
C GLY A 43 15.59 6.97 -5.89
N PHE A 44 15.01 7.74 -4.97
CA PHE A 44 13.94 7.28 -4.09
C PHE A 44 12.58 7.41 -4.78
N PRO A 45 11.57 6.60 -4.42
CA PRO A 45 10.22 6.76 -4.97
C PRO A 45 9.63 8.15 -4.65
N GLU A 46 8.92 8.77 -5.59
CA GLU A 46 8.11 9.95 -5.30
C GLU A 46 7.05 9.62 -4.24
N LEU A 47 6.70 10.60 -3.41
CA LEU A 47 5.74 10.39 -2.33
C LEU A 47 4.30 10.17 -2.84
N HIS A 48 3.98 10.73 -4.01
CA HIS A 48 2.61 10.78 -4.54
C HIS A 48 2.59 10.41 -6.03
N ALA A 49 1.50 9.80 -6.48
CA ALA A 49 1.13 9.77 -7.89
C ALA A 49 -0.17 10.57 -8.10
N GLY A 50 -0.47 10.94 -9.35
CA GLY A 50 -1.76 11.54 -9.67
C GLY A 50 -2.92 10.59 -9.33
N PRO A 51 -4.04 11.08 -8.77
CA PRO A 51 -4.40 12.49 -8.54
C PRO A 51 -3.90 13.11 -7.23
N VAL A 52 -3.24 12.35 -6.34
CA VAL A 52 -2.84 12.80 -5.00
C VAL A 52 -1.89 14.00 -5.04
N THR A 53 -1.06 14.11 -6.08
CA THR A 53 -0.19 15.27 -6.31
C THR A 53 -0.93 16.61 -6.33
N ARG A 54 -2.23 16.62 -6.65
CA ARG A 54 -3.07 17.83 -6.67
C ARG A 54 -3.78 18.11 -5.35
N LEU A 55 -3.67 17.20 -4.39
CA LEU A 55 -4.31 17.25 -3.07
C LEU A 55 -3.27 17.34 -1.93
N ALA A 56 -1.98 17.37 -2.25
CA ALA A 56 -0.90 17.26 -1.27
C ALA A 56 -0.92 18.38 -0.20
N ASP A 57 -1.47 19.54 -0.53
CA ASP A 57 -1.59 20.68 0.39
C ASP A 57 -2.83 20.59 1.31
N ASP A 58 -3.73 19.62 1.08
CA ASP A 58 -4.98 19.48 1.85
C ASP A 58 -4.79 18.69 3.16
N PHE A 59 -3.62 18.09 3.37
CA PHE A 59 -3.31 17.29 4.55
C PHE A 59 -1.82 17.40 4.92
N PRO A 60 -1.45 17.19 6.20
CA PRO A 60 -0.05 17.23 6.59
C PRO A 60 0.71 16.04 5.98
N THR A 61 1.88 16.30 5.40
CA THR A 61 2.79 15.26 4.88
C THR A 61 3.13 14.22 5.95
N VAL A 62 3.33 14.67 7.19
CA VAL A 62 3.53 13.81 8.37
C VAL A 62 2.46 14.16 9.41
N PRO A 63 1.41 13.35 9.55
CA PRO A 63 0.46 13.49 10.64
C PRO A 63 1.16 13.38 11.99
N SER A 64 0.79 14.22 12.96
CA SER A 64 1.43 14.25 14.29
C SER A 64 1.39 12.91 15.02
N LEU A 65 0.39 12.06 14.74
CA LEU A 65 0.27 10.70 15.26
C LEU A 65 1.46 9.80 14.87
N LEU A 66 2.06 10.02 13.70
CA LEU A 66 3.19 9.24 13.20
C LEU A 66 4.55 9.77 13.68
N GLY A 67 4.56 10.86 14.45
CA GLY A 67 5.75 11.35 15.15
C GLY A 67 6.94 11.60 14.23
N GLY A 68 8.04 10.89 14.47
CA GLY A 68 9.30 11.01 13.73
C GLY A 68 9.44 10.08 12.53
N LEU A 69 8.38 9.37 12.13
CA LEU A 69 8.43 8.49 10.95
C LEU A 69 8.56 9.30 9.65
N VAL A 70 9.28 8.73 8.68
CA VAL A 70 9.45 9.31 7.34
C VAL A 70 8.42 8.71 6.39
N PRO A 71 7.59 9.53 5.72
CA PRO A 71 6.64 9.03 4.74
C PRO A 71 7.36 8.35 3.57
N GLN A 72 7.06 7.07 3.35
CA GLN A 72 7.57 6.34 2.20
C GLN A 72 6.67 6.50 0.98
N ASN A 73 5.34 6.52 1.18
CA ASN A 73 4.38 6.67 0.10
C ASN A 73 3.01 7.13 0.65
N ILE A 74 2.29 7.97 -0.11
CA ILE A 74 0.94 8.42 0.23
C ILE A 74 -0.01 8.10 -0.93
N ASN A 75 -1.06 7.33 -0.60
CA ASN A 75 -1.92 6.69 -1.57
C ASN A 75 -3.40 7.04 -1.43
N LEU A 76 -4.08 7.00 -2.58
CA LEU A 76 -5.53 7.03 -2.67
C LEU A 76 -6.04 5.71 -3.22
N TRP A 77 -7.04 5.16 -2.53
CA TRP A 77 -7.83 4.02 -2.99
C TRP A 77 -9.29 4.45 -3.15
N MET A 78 -9.86 4.22 -4.32
CA MET A 78 -11.24 4.62 -4.63
C MET A 78 -11.90 3.61 -5.56
N GLY A 79 -13.18 3.34 -5.35
CA GLY A 79 -13.98 2.48 -6.21
C GLY A 79 -15.38 2.33 -5.66
N ALA A 80 -16.28 1.76 -6.44
CA ALA A 80 -17.57 1.30 -5.95
C ALA A 80 -17.51 -0.19 -5.60
N ALA A 81 -18.18 -0.57 -4.52
CA ALA A 81 -18.27 -1.95 -4.06
C ALA A 81 -19.64 -2.17 -3.40
N PRO A 82 -20.75 -2.11 -4.18
CA PRO A 82 -22.11 -2.21 -3.64
C PRO A 82 -22.32 -3.55 -2.90
N ASP A 83 -21.76 -4.63 -3.45
CA ASP A 83 -21.79 -5.97 -2.85
C ASP A 83 -20.55 -6.28 -1.97
N GLY A 84 -19.73 -5.27 -1.73
CA GLY A 84 -18.47 -5.38 -0.99
C GLY A 84 -17.29 -5.86 -1.84
N ALA A 85 -16.08 -5.51 -1.40
CA ALA A 85 -14.83 -5.91 -2.03
C ALA A 85 -13.79 -6.24 -0.96
N SER A 86 -12.83 -7.10 -1.32
CA SER A 86 -11.74 -7.54 -0.44
C SER A 86 -10.40 -7.35 -1.12
N SER A 87 -9.41 -6.88 -0.36
CA SER A 87 -8.00 -6.79 -0.79
C SER A 87 -7.21 -8.09 -0.55
N GLY A 88 -7.86 -9.15 -0.04
CA GLY A 88 -7.15 -10.31 0.51
C GLY A 88 -6.41 -9.97 1.81
N LEU A 89 -6.05 -11.01 2.58
CA LEU A 89 -5.19 -10.85 3.74
C LEU A 89 -3.74 -10.69 3.24
N HIS A 90 -3.09 -9.61 3.66
CA HIS A 90 -1.71 -9.29 3.33
C HIS A 90 -1.08 -8.51 4.48
N HIS A 91 0.22 -8.28 4.39
CA HIS A 91 0.95 -7.32 5.22
C HIS A 91 1.82 -6.46 4.30
N ASP A 92 2.13 -5.26 4.77
CA ASP A 92 3.03 -4.32 4.10
C ASP A 92 4.34 -4.23 4.90
N PHE A 93 5.41 -3.78 4.25
CA PHE A 93 6.72 -3.66 4.90
C PHE A 93 6.88 -2.42 5.78
N HIS A 94 5.99 -1.43 5.62
CA HIS A 94 6.06 -0.14 6.31
C HIS A 94 4.87 0.02 7.26
N ASP A 95 5.07 0.81 8.32
CA ASP A 95 3.97 1.33 9.11
C ASP A 95 2.97 2.06 8.21
N ASN A 96 1.67 1.93 8.50
CA ASN A 96 0.62 2.45 7.65
C ASN A 96 -0.46 3.19 8.46
N LEU A 97 -0.82 4.39 8.01
CA LEU A 97 -1.99 5.13 8.49
C LEU A 97 -3.09 5.09 7.44
N TYR A 98 -4.11 4.27 7.67
CA TYR A 98 -5.26 4.19 6.79
C TYR A 98 -6.34 5.20 7.19
N VAL A 99 -6.65 6.16 6.32
CA VAL A 99 -7.72 7.15 6.53
C VAL A 99 -8.92 6.85 5.63
N LEU A 100 -10.06 6.49 6.22
CA LEU A 100 -11.30 6.26 5.49
C LEU A 100 -12.06 7.57 5.26
N LEU A 101 -12.03 8.09 4.03
CA LEU A 101 -12.71 9.34 3.67
C LEU A 101 -14.21 9.18 3.39
N ARG A 102 -14.63 8.07 2.76
CA ARG A 102 -16.04 7.81 2.40
C ARG A 102 -16.37 6.32 2.39
N GLY A 103 -17.60 5.99 2.79
CA GLY A 103 -18.12 4.63 2.77
C GLY A 103 -17.81 3.85 4.04
N ARG A 104 -17.62 2.54 3.92
CA ARG A 104 -17.33 1.64 5.05
C ARG A 104 -16.27 0.63 4.65
N LYS A 105 -15.23 0.48 5.47
CA LYS A 105 -14.23 -0.59 5.37
C LYS A 105 -14.21 -1.37 6.68
N ARG A 106 -14.16 -2.71 6.58
CA ARG A 106 -13.97 -3.60 7.73
C ARG A 106 -12.55 -4.15 7.68
N PHE A 107 -11.78 -3.89 8.72
CA PHE A 107 -10.44 -4.43 8.88
C PHE A 107 -10.49 -5.67 9.77
N ARG A 108 -9.69 -6.68 9.40
CA ARG A 108 -9.36 -7.80 10.26
C ARG A 108 -7.85 -7.86 10.36
N LEU A 109 -7.32 -7.65 11.56
CA LEU A 109 -5.89 -7.62 11.83
C LEU A 109 -5.49 -8.87 12.59
N TYR A 110 -4.32 -9.39 12.27
CA TYR A 110 -3.69 -10.52 12.95
C TYR A 110 -2.29 -10.09 13.40
N SER A 111 -1.88 -10.52 14.59
CA SER A 111 -0.54 -10.27 15.10
C SER A 111 0.51 -10.90 14.17
N PRO A 112 1.65 -10.23 13.90
CA PRO A 112 2.79 -10.82 13.20
C PRO A 112 3.29 -12.12 13.83
N GLU A 113 3.10 -12.32 15.14
CA GLU A 113 3.42 -13.57 15.84
C GLU A 113 2.68 -14.79 15.27
N LEU A 114 1.56 -14.57 14.59
CA LEU A 114 0.78 -15.62 13.95
C LEU A 114 1.24 -15.92 12.52
N ALA A 115 2.25 -15.24 11.98
CA ALA A 115 2.67 -15.39 10.58
C ALA A 115 2.97 -16.85 10.18
N THR A 116 3.56 -17.64 11.09
CA THR A 116 3.83 -19.08 10.88
C THR A 116 2.56 -19.93 10.68
N ARG A 117 1.39 -19.39 11.02
CA ARG A 117 0.07 -20.03 10.86
C ARG A 117 -0.77 -19.43 9.72
N MET A 118 -0.23 -18.46 8.98
CA MET A 118 -0.96 -17.74 7.94
C MET A 118 -0.76 -18.30 6.54
N TYR A 119 0.04 -19.37 6.38
CA TYR A 119 0.33 -19.99 5.08
C TYR A 119 0.79 -18.97 4.03
N THR A 120 1.71 -18.10 4.44
CA THR A 120 2.21 -17.00 3.60
C THR A 120 2.86 -17.54 2.32
N HIS A 121 2.76 -16.78 1.23
CA HIS A 121 3.57 -17.03 0.04
C HIS A 121 5.03 -16.63 0.33
N GLY A 122 5.95 -17.58 0.18
CA GLY A 122 7.37 -17.42 0.55
C GLY A 122 7.74 -18.10 1.87
N CYS A 123 9.04 -18.27 2.11
CA CYS A 123 9.57 -18.87 3.33
C CYS A 123 9.94 -17.78 4.34
N LEU A 124 9.35 -17.83 5.54
CA LEU A 124 9.67 -16.88 6.62
C LEU A 124 11.10 -17.10 7.11
N ARG A 125 11.91 -16.05 7.12
CA ARG A 125 13.30 -16.06 7.59
C ARG A 125 13.44 -15.52 9.01
N ILE A 126 12.86 -14.35 9.26
CA ILE A 126 12.88 -13.68 10.58
C ILE A 126 11.61 -12.87 10.78
N ILE A 127 11.14 -12.81 12.03
CA ILE A 127 10.11 -11.89 12.47
C ILE A 127 10.74 -11.07 13.59
N TYR A 128 10.96 -9.77 13.36
CA TYR A 128 11.54 -8.87 14.35
C TYR A 128 10.56 -8.56 15.49
N PRO A 129 11.03 -8.14 16.69
CA PRO A 129 10.15 -7.79 17.80
C PRO A 129 9.14 -6.68 17.51
N ASN A 130 9.44 -5.79 16.55
CA ASN A 130 8.52 -4.75 16.07
C ASN A 130 7.45 -5.30 15.10
N GLY A 131 7.44 -6.61 14.82
CA GLY A 131 6.48 -7.26 13.95
C GLY A 131 6.88 -7.32 12.48
N ARG A 132 8.05 -6.78 12.09
CA ARG A 132 8.50 -6.85 10.70
C ARG A 132 8.83 -8.29 10.31
N ILE A 133 8.17 -8.77 9.26
CA ILE A 133 8.36 -10.10 8.70
C ILE A 133 9.33 -9.99 7.52
N VAL A 134 10.35 -10.83 7.50
CA VAL A 134 11.30 -10.94 6.38
C VAL A 134 11.34 -12.36 5.87
N TYR A 135 11.32 -12.51 4.55
CA TYR A 135 11.34 -13.78 3.84
C TYR A 135 12.74 -14.13 3.35
N ASP A 136 12.92 -15.40 2.98
CA ASP A 136 14.07 -15.83 2.21
C ASP A 136 14.05 -15.14 0.83
N GLY A 137 15.17 -14.49 0.49
CA GLY A 137 15.32 -13.76 -0.77
C GLY A 137 15.10 -12.24 -0.68
N ASP A 138 14.61 -11.73 0.46
CA ASP A 138 14.38 -10.28 0.66
C ASP A 138 15.69 -9.47 0.81
N GLY A 139 16.86 -10.11 0.87
CA GLY A 139 18.14 -9.43 1.15
C GLY A 139 18.41 -9.24 2.64
N ASN A 140 19.38 -8.38 2.97
CA ASN A 140 19.84 -8.16 4.35
C ASN A 140 19.07 -7.04 5.05
N ILE A 141 17.76 -7.24 5.14
CA ILE A 141 16.83 -6.24 5.62
C ILE A 141 16.83 -6.17 7.16
N ARG A 142 17.06 -4.98 7.72
CA ARG A 142 17.10 -4.71 9.17
C ARG A 142 15.70 -4.65 9.80
N GLU A 143 15.62 -4.42 11.12
CA GLU A 143 14.32 -4.24 11.77
C GLU A 143 13.61 -2.94 11.38
N ASP A 144 14.37 -1.90 11.01
CA ASP A 144 13.90 -0.51 10.84
C ASP A 144 13.36 -0.16 9.45
N GLY A 145 13.52 -1.03 8.45
CA GLY A 145 13.16 -0.73 7.08
C GLY A 145 14.31 -0.96 6.10
N ALA A 146 15.51 -0.58 6.51
CA ALA A 146 16.64 -0.40 5.62
C ALA A 146 17.30 -1.71 5.19
N ASP A 147 17.88 -1.69 4.00
CA ASP A 147 18.87 -2.70 3.61
C ASP A 147 20.16 -2.42 4.39
N ALA A 148 20.72 -3.45 5.03
CA ALA A 148 21.98 -3.33 5.74
C ALA A 148 23.18 -3.19 4.78
N ASP A 149 22.99 -3.53 3.51
CA ASP A 149 24.03 -3.43 2.49
C ASP A 149 24.05 -2.04 1.81
N ASP A 150 23.00 -1.23 1.99
CA ASP A 150 23.00 0.19 1.63
C ASP A 150 23.88 0.94 2.64
N ALA A 151 25.06 1.38 2.17
CA ALA A 151 26.05 2.06 3.00
C ALA A 151 25.46 3.27 3.74
N ALA A 152 25.75 3.35 5.05
CA ALA A 152 25.38 4.45 5.94
C ALA A 152 26.01 5.80 5.53
#